data_AF-A0A317LQ92-F1
#
_entry.id   AF-A0A317LQ92-F1
#
_cell.length_a   1.000
_cell.length_b   1.000
_cell.length_c   1.000
_cell.angle_alpha   90.00
_cell.angle_beta   90.00
_cell.angle_gamma   90.00
#
_symmetry.space_group_name_H-M   'P 1'
#
loop_
_entity.id
_entity.type
_entity.pdbx_description
1 polymer ?
#
loop_
_entity_poly.entity_id
_entity_poly.type
_entity_poly.pdbx_seq_one_letter_code
_entity_poly.pdbx_strand_id
1 'polypeptide(L)'
;MEMLSHVAFLINEEIPKQLRRSPVLHPKFINQIMFGRFPKLESLDRVFLSSLKNSTKEETIRIAVKSCQYSIVPLMDKLMGWLPENEVRRMDILDRDDRGSQLFKFLHRLLYDLHLYLEKNFYEYMDDEYKIPAYSRHLFYEFVMETLVTLKCSPRFRSLNSRLQRIVTAPLELSVSPSGDNDLSYCNRDYIEKLANQLLAFVKKGNDNVWRLHNRLQYIDFNSVEYVRYLTSQFREEIACITGNKERYVWLIERRKKIAHQLVENGTSFRVGQTPLKALLDEWLKWEIYHTKRMLDLEMISK
;
A
#
# COMPACT_ATOMS: atom_id res chain seq x y z
N MET A 1 21.26 -13.11 15.09
CA MET A 1 21.04 -14.04 13.96
C MET A 1 20.80 -15.47 14.45
N GLU A 2 21.62 -16.03 15.33
CA GLU A 2 21.47 -17.43 15.82
C GLU A 2 20.06 -17.80 16.32
N MET A 3 19.36 -16.89 17.00
CA MET A 3 18.00 -17.15 17.49
C MET A 3 16.95 -17.22 16.37
N LEU A 4 17.03 -16.32 15.38
CA LEU A 4 16.18 -16.39 14.19
C LEU A 4 16.49 -17.66 13.39
N SER A 5 17.77 -18.07 13.33
CA SER A 5 18.17 -19.35 12.76
C SER A 5 17.55 -20.54 13.50
N HIS A 6 17.43 -20.49 14.83
CA HIS A 6 16.79 -21.54 15.62
C HIS A 6 15.27 -21.61 15.37
N VAL A 7 14.58 -20.46 15.33
CA VAL A 7 13.16 -20.39 14.96
C VAL A 7 12.95 -20.89 13.53
N ALA A 8 13.80 -20.46 12.60
CA ALA A 8 13.77 -20.92 11.22
C ALA A 8 14.00 -22.42 11.11
N PHE A 9 14.93 -22.99 11.86
CA PHE A 9 15.17 -24.43 11.91
C PHE A 9 13.96 -25.19 12.47
N LEU A 10 13.38 -24.70 13.57
CA LEU A 10 12.16 -25.28 14.15
C LEU A 10 11.02 -25.34 13.12
N ILE A 11 10.77 -24.24 12.40
CA ILE A 11 9.71 -24.12 11.39
C ILE A 11 10.05 -24.88 10.10
N ASN A 12 11.31 -24.91 9.68
CA ASN A 12 11.68 -25.54 8.41
C ASN A 12 11.93 -27.04 8.50
N GLU A 13 12.37 -27.52 9.66
CA GLU A 13 12.86 -28.88 9.84
C GLU A 13 12.07 -29.65 10.89
N GLU A 14 12.02 -29.18 12.14
CA GLU A 14 11.49 -29.97 13.25
C GLU A 14 9.97 -30.14 13.19
N ILE A 15 9.22 -29.06 12.99
CA ILE A 15 7.75 -29.11 12.89
C ILE A 15 7.33 -30.01 11.72
N PRO A 16 7.85 -29.85 10.48
CA PRO A 16 7.56 -30.76 9.39
C PRO A 16 7.92 -32.22 9.69
N LYS A 17 9.04 -32.48 10.37
CA LYS A 17 9.42 -33.86 10.78
C LYS A 17 8.39 -34.48 11.73
N GLN A 18 7.83 -33.70 12.65
CA GLN A 18 6.75 -34.16 13.53
C GLN A 18 5.45 -34.38 12.76
N LEU A 19 5.07 -33.43 11.89
CA LEU A 19 3.83 -33.50 11.10
C LEU A 19 3.83 -34.67 10.09
N ARG A 20 4.99 -35.09 9.59
CA ARG A 20 5.13 -36.30 8.76
C ARG A 20 4.87 -37.59 9.54
N ARG A 21 5.12 -37.60 10.86
CA ARG A 21 4.91 -38.77 11.73
C ARG A 21 3.48 -38.85 12.24
N SER A 22 2.85 -37.70 12.47
CA SER A 22 1.48 -37.59 12.97
C SER A 22 0.86 -36.29 12.45
N PRO A 23 -0.40 -36.29 12.00
CA PRO A 23 -1.08 -35.06 11.56
C PRO A 23 -1.28 -34.05 12.70
N VAL A 24 -1.10 -34.47 13.95
CA VAL A 24 -1.20 -33.62 15.15
C VAL A 24 0.14 -33.61 15.89
N LEU A 25 0.57 -32.42 16.30
CA LEU A 25 1.79 -32.25 17.09
C LEU A 25 1.67 -32.84 18.49
N HIS A 26 2.72 -33.50 18.95
CA HIS A 26 2.74 -34.15 20.25
C HIS A 26 2.72 -33.11 21.40
N PRO A 27 1.85 -33.23 22.43
CA PRO A 27 1.74 -32.24 23.50
C PRO A 27 3.05 -31.93 24.24
N LYS A 28 3.90 -32.93 24.44
CA LYS A 28 5.24 -32.73 25.06
C LYS A 28 6.14 -31.82 24.22
N PHE A 29 6.07 -31.94 22.89
CA PHE A 29 6.85 -31.11 21.97
C PHE A 29 6.34 -29.66 21.99
N ILE A 30 5.02 -29.47 21.94
CA ILE A 30 4.38 -28.15 22.07
C ILE A 30 4.80 -27.48 23.38
N ASN A 31 4.68 -28.18 24.51
CA ASN A 31 5.03 -27.64 25.82
C ASN A 31 6.52 -27.29 25.95
N GLN A 32 7.40 -28.09 25.35
CA GLN A 32 8.84 -27.82 25.34
C GLN A 32 9.17 -26.52 24.60
N ILE A 33 8.45 -26.21 23.52
CA ILE A 33 8.67 -24.99 22.73
C ILE A 33 7.99 -23.78 23.38
N MET A 34 6.74 -23.91 23.82
CA MET A 34 6.00 -22.77 24.37
C MET A 34 6.41 -22.40 25.79
N PHE A 35 6.73 -23.39 26.63
CA PHE A 35 6.98 -23.20 28.06
C PHE A 35 8.40 -23.62 28.49
N GLY A 36 9.19 -24.24 27.61
CA GLY A 36 10.60 -24.54 27.88
C GLY A 36 11.47 -23.29 27.81
N ARG A 37 12.80 -23.48 27.70
CA ARG A 37 13.80 -22.39 27.55
C ARG A 37 13.75 -21.72 26.17
N PHE A 38 12.58 -21.59 25.56
CA PHE A 38 12.48 -20.88 24.30
C PHE A 38 12.61 -19.38 24.57
N PRO A 39 13.48 -18.65 23.85
CA PRO A 39 13.78 -17.27 24.19
C PRO A 39 12.54 -16.37 24.02
N LYS A 40 12.30 -15.49 25.00
CA LYS A 40 11.21 -14.49 24.95
C LYS A 40 11.47 -13.45 23.87
N LEU A 41 10.43 -12.79 23.36
CA LEU A 41 10.52 -11.73 22.34
C LEU A 41 11.63 -10.69 22.58
N GLU A 42 11.80 -10.23 23.83
CA GLU A 42 12.85 -9.28 24.22
C GLU A 42 14.26 -9.72 23.80
N SER A 43 14.48 -11.02 23.67
CA SER A 43 15.76 -11.58 23.24
C SER A 43 15.94 -11.59 21.72
N LEU A 44 14.87 -11.66 20.93
CA LEU A 44 14.94 -11.50 19.47
C LEU A 44 15.30 -10.05 19.11
N ASP A 45 14.61 -9.09 19.70
CA ASP A 45 14.87 -7.66 19.50
C ASP A 45 16.28 -7.29 19.95
N ARG A 46 16.70 -7.73 21.15
CA ARG A 46 18.07 -7.49 21.64
C ARG A 46 19.12 -8.14 20.75
N VAL A 47 18.89 -9.33 20.23
CA VAL A 47 19.83 -10.00 19.31
C VAL A 47 19.93 -9.24 18.00
N PHE A 48 18.80 -8.80 17.43
CA PHE A 48 18.79 -7.98 16.22
C PHE A 48 19.50 -6.63 16.46
N LEU A 49 19.13 -5.90 17.52
CA LEU A 49 19.77 -4.64 17.88
C LEU A 49 21.26 -4.80 18.20
N SER A 50 21.66 -5.89 18.87
CA SER A 50 23.08 -6.18 19.12
C SER A 50 23.85 -6.41 17.82
N SER A 51 23.21 -6.98 16.79
CA SER A 51 23.83 -7.14 15.47
C SER A 51 23.98 -5.81 14.72
N LEU A 52 23.18 -4.80 15.08
CA LEU A 52 23.27 -3.44 14.53
C LEU A 52 24.17 -2.50 15.35
N LYS A 53 24.43 -2.81 16.63
CA LYS A 53 25.10 -1.91 17.60
C LYS A 53 26.51 -1.46 17.18
N ASN A 54 27.16 -2.21 16.30
CA ASN A 54 28.51 -1.89 15.78
C ASN A 54 28.49 -1.35 14.33
N SER A 55 27.31 -1.15 13.75
CA SER A 55 27.12 -0.75 12.36
C SER A 55 26.85 0.74 12.27
N THR A 56 27.89 1.54 12.01
CA THR A 56 27.75 2.98 11.72
C THR A 56 27.50 3.27 10.24
N LYS A 57 27.54 2.25 9.38
CA LYS A 57 27.32 2.38 7.94
C LYS A 57 25.87 2.07 7.61
N GLU A 58 25.17 3.03 7.03
CA GLU A 58 23.79 2.95 6.58
C GLU A 58 23.52 1.69 5.73
N GLU A 59 24.44 1.35 4.83
CA GLU A 59 24.32 0.17 3.98
C GLU A 59 24.32 -1.15 4.77
N THR A 60 25.07 -1.22 5.87
CA THR A 60 25.07 -2.40 6.73
C THR A 60 23.73 -2.56 7.47
N ILE A 61 23.13 -1.45 7.89
CA ILE A 61 21.79 -1.45 8.49
C ILE A 61 20.76 -1.91 7.45
N ARG A 62 20.81 -1.35 6.24
CA ARG A 62 19.96 -1.75 5.11
C ARG A 62 20.03 -3.25 4.82
N ILE A 63 21.24 -3.79 4.65
CA ILE A 63 21.43 -5.23 4.39
C ILE A 63 20.87 -6.08 5.53
N ALA A 64 21.11 -5.70 6.78
CA ALA A 64 20.63 -6.45 7.94
C ALA A 64 19.10 -6.43 8.06
N VAL A 65 18.48 -5.27 7.86
CA VAL A 65 17.01 -5.11 7.89
C VAL A 65 16.36 -5.91 6.78
N LYS A 66 16.82 -5.80 5.52
CA LYS A 66 16.31 -6.58 4.40
C LYS A 66 16.50 -8.08 4.60
N SER A 67 17.67 -8.51 5.09
CA SER A 67 17.92 -9.92 5.41
C SER A 67 16.96 -10.45 6.47
N CYS A 68 16.66 -9.65 7.50
CA CYS A 68 15.66 -10.00 8.51
C CYS A 68 14.26 -10.09 7.90
N GLN A 69 13.83 -9.08 7.13
CA GLN A 69 12.54 -9.07 6.42
C GLN A 69 12.36 -10.32 5.54
N TYR A 70 13.33 -10.63 4.69
CA TYR A 70 13.30 -11.81 3.81
C TYR A 70 13.31 -13.14 4.57
N SER A 71 13.82 -13.15 5.80
CA SER A 71 13.84 -14.34 6.64
C SER A 71 12.52 -14.53 7.39
N ILE A 72 11.94 -13.47 7.94
CA ILE A 72 10.75 -13.58 8.80
C ILE A 72 9.44 -13.73 8.01
N VAL A 73 9.29 -13.02 6.89
CA VAL A 73 8.02 -13.01 6.12
C VAL A 73 7.66 -14.40 5.60
N PRO A 74 8.56 -15.19 4.97
CA PRO A 74 8.21 -16.53 4.53
C PRO A 74 7.89 -17.49 5.69
N LEU A 75 8.51 -17.30 6.86
CA LEU A 75 8.24 -18.13 8.04
C LEU A 75 6.84 -17.85 8.59
N MET A 76 6.42 -16.58 8.63
CA MET A 76 5.04 -16.20 9.01
C MET A 76 4.02 -16.81 8.06
N ASP A 77 4.22 -16.64 6.74
CA ASP A 77 3.34 -17.19 5.71
C ASP A 77 3.24 -18.73 5.82
N LYS A 78 4.35 -19.40 6.12
CA LYS A 78 4.39 -20.86 6.27
C LYS A 78 3.61 -21.35 7.49
N LEU A 79 3.69 -20.64 8.61
CA LEU A 79 2.94 -20.96 9.83
C LEU A 79 1.42 -20.84 9.60
N MET A 80 0.99 -19.85 8.82
CA MET A 80 -0.41 -19.72 8.39
C MET A 80 -0.86 -20.91 7.55
N GLY A 81 0.00 -21.43 6.68
CA GLY A 81 -0.31 -22.58 5.81
C GLY A 81 -0.60 -23.90 6.54
N TRP A 82 -0.30 -23.99 7.84
CA TRP A 82 -0.66 -25.16 8.68
C TRP A 82 -1.92 -24.97 9.50
N LEU A 83 -2.53 -23.80 9.44
CA LEU A 83 -3.78 -23.51 10.14
C LEU A 83 -4.96 -23.59 9.16
N PRO A 84 -6.13 -24.08 9.61
CA PRO A 84 -7.34 -23.97 8.81
C PRO A 84 -7.78 -22.51 8.69
N GLU A 85 -8.51 -22.17 7.63
CA GLU A 85 -8.84 -20.78 7.27
C GLU A 85 -9.54 -20.00 8.40
N ASN A 86 -10.40 -20.65 9.16
CA ASN A 86 -11.09 -20.05 10.31
C ASN A 86 -10.13 -19.65 11.45
N GLU A 87 -9.04 -20.41 11.64
CA GLU A 87 -8.02 -20.12 12.65
C GLU A 87 -7.05 -19.03 12.19
N VAL A 88 -6.79 -18.93 10.88
CA VAL A 88 -5.99 -17.86 10.27
C VAL A 88 -6.61 -16.49 10.53
N ARG A 89 -7.95 -16.38 10.44
CA ARG A 89 -8.68 -15.13 10.75
C ARG A 89 -8.63 -14.73 12.22
N ARG A 90 -8.24 -15.65 13.10
CA ARG A 90 -8.15 -15.47 14.56
C ARG A 90 -6.72 -15.67 15.04
N MET A 91 -5.74 -15.30 14.23
CA MET A 91 -4.31 -15.50 14.53
C MET A 91 -3.85 -14.69 15.75
N ASP A 92 -4.51 -13.57 16.03
CA ASP A 92 -4.31 -12.72 17.21
C ASP A 92 -4.87 -13.34 18.51
N ILE A 93 -5.80 -14.30 18.41
CA ILE A 93 -6.45 -14.95 19.54
C ILE A 93 -5.76 -16.28 19.87
N LEU A 94 -5.08 -16.32 21.01
CA LEU A 94 -4.52 -17.53 21.58
C LEU A 94 -5.57 -18.26 22.42
N ASP A 95 -6.28 -19.21 21.81
CA ASP A 95 -7.16 -20.12 22.53
C ASP A 95 -6.32 -21.13 23.33
N ARG A 96 -6.73 -21.43 24.57
CA ARG A 96 -6.03 -22.37 25.46
C ARG A 96 -6.41 -23.82 25.19
N ASP A 97 -7.54 -24.05 24.52
CA ASP A 97 -8.11 -25.39 24.37
C ASP A 97 -7.64 -26.11 23.10
N ASP A 98 -7.18 -25.38 22.07
CA ASP A 98 -6.56 -25.96 20.86
C ASP A 98 -5.03 -25.90 20.89
N ARG A 99 -4.43 -26.92 21.53
CA ARG A 99 -2.97 -26.98 21.75
C ARG A 99 -2.13 -27.03 20.47
N GLY A 100 -2.67 -27.57 19.37
CA GLY A 100 -1.96 -27.70 18.11
C GLY A 100 -1.84 -26.36 17.40
N SER A 101 -2.98 -25.70 17.20
CA SER A 101 -3.04 -24.37 16.58
C SER A 101 -2.34 -23.32 17.44
N GLN A 102 -2.37 -23.46 18.76
CA GLN A 102 -1.73 -22.54 19.70
C GLN A 102 -0.22 -22.39 19.47
N LEU A 103 0.50 -23.46 19.13
CA LEU A 103 1.93 -23.35 18.83
C LEU A 103 2.18 -22.50 17.58
N PHE A 104 1.42 -22.74 16.51
CA PHE A 104 1.59 -21.99 15.26
C PHE A 104 1.25 -20.52 15.43
N LYS A 105 0.15 -20.21 16.14
CA LYS A 105 -0.22 -18.83 16.49
C LYS A 105 0.84 -18.17 17.38
N PHE A 106 1.39 -18.89 18.34
CA PHE A 106 2.45 -18.38 19.22
C PHE A 106 3.72 -18.03 18.44
N LEU A 107 4.22 -18.95 17.59
CA LEU A 107 5.40 -18.69 16.76
C LEU A 107 5.15 -17.58 15.74
N HIS A 108 3.95 -17.54 15.15
CA HIS A 108 3.57 -16.49 14.22
C HIS A 108 3.60 -15.13 14.91
N ARG A 109 2.99 -15.02 16.10
CA ARG A 109 2.98 -13.80 16.90
C ARG A 109 4.40 -13.31 17.22
N LEU A 110 5.32 -14.20 17.61
CA LEU A 110 6.71 -13.82 17.87
C LEU A 110 7.40 -13.20 16.65
N LEU A 111 7.20 -13.80 15.47
CA LEU A 111 7.77 -13.28 14.22
C LEU A 111 7.07 -11.99 13.77
N TYR A 112 5.76 -11.90 13.99
CA TYR A 112 4.93 -10.75 13.65
C TYR A 112 5.28 -9.53 14.50
N ASP A 113 5.50 -9.70 15.80
CA ASP A 113 5.92 -8.62 16.69
C ASP A 113 7.31 -8.07 16.28
N LEU A 114 8.25 -8.94 15.89
CA LEU A 114 9.55 -8.52 15.33
C LEU A 114 9.38 -7.81 13.98
N HIS A 115 8.49 -8.30 13.12
CA HIS A 115 8.16 -7.66 11.85
C HIS A 115 7.59 -6.25 12.04
N LEU A 116 6.63 -6.08 12.95
CA LEU A 116 6.09 -4.76 13.32
C LEU A 116 7.17 -3.84 13.92
N TYR A 117 8.12 -4.39 14.68
CA TYR A 117 9.25 -3.64 15.18
C TYR A 117 10.14 -3.12 14.04
N LEU A 118 10.40 -3.92 13.00
CA LEU A 118 11.12 -3.47 11.80
C LEU A 118 10.34 -2.37 11.07
N GLU A 119 9.04 -2.56 10.81
CA GLU A 119 8.21 -1.56 10.15
C GLU A 119 8.21 -0.23 10.90
N LYS A 120 8.15 -0.25 12.24
CA LYS A 120 8.07 0.98 13.04
C LYS A 120 9.40 1.72 13.13
N ASN A 121 10.52 1.02 13.21
CA ASN A 121 11.82 1.62 13.57
C ASN A 121 12.81 1.65 12.40
N PHE A 122 12.61 0.86 11.35
CA PHE A 122 13.56 0.66 10.26
C PHE A 122 12.89 0.67 8.88
N TYR A 123 11.71 1.28 8.73
CA TYR A 123 10.94 1.30 7.48
C TYR A 123 11.78 1.71 6.27
N GLU A 124 12.55 2.80 6.38
CA GLU A 124 13.39 3.34 5.31
C GLU A 124 14.50 2.39 4.83
N TYR A 125 14.79 1.34 5.60
CA TYR A 125 15.79 0.32 5.30
C TYR A 125 15.16 -0.99 4.82
N MET A 126 13.83 -1.13 4.89
CA MET A 126 13.12 -2.29 4.37
C MET A 126 13.09 -2.29 2.85
N ASP A 127 12.78 -3.44 2.28
CA ASP A 127 12.53 -3.58 0.86
C ASP A 127 11.06 -3.32 0.55
N ASP A 128 10.78 -2.12 0.03
CA ASP A 128 9.41 -1.65 -0.23
C ASP A 128 8.70 -2.43 -1.35
N GLU A 129 9.47 -3.02 -2.26
CA GLU A 129 8.96 -3.85 -3.36
C GLU A 129 8.66 -5.29 -2.92
N TYR A 130 9.13 -5.71 -1.75
CA TYR A 130 8.89 -7.04 -1.24
C TYR A 130 7.44 -7.20 -0.78
N LYS A 131 6.93 -8.44 -0.83
CA LYS A 131 5.55 -8.73 -0.38
C LYS A 131 5.38 -8.48 1.12
N ILE A 132 4.20 -8.00 1.51
CA ILE A 132 3.80 -7.97 2.92
C ILE A 132 3.41 -9.38 3.40
N PRO A 133 3.51 -9.66 4.72
CA PRO A 133 3.03 -10.94 5.29
C PRO A 133 1.56 -11.21 4.94
N ALA A 134 1.22 -12.47 4.71
CA ALA A 134 -0.15 -12.87 4.36
C ALA A 134 -1.16 -12.46 5.43
N TYR A 135 -0.78 -12.48 6.71
CA TYR A 135 -1.65 -12.00 7.79
C TYR A 135 -1.88 -10.48 7.72
N SER A 136 -0.84 -9.68 7.49
CA SER A 136 -0.98 -8.22 7.28
C SER A 136 -1.86 -7.92 6.07
N ARG A 137 -1.76 -8.72 5.01
CA ARG A 137 -2.61 -8.60 3.83
C ARG A 137 -4.07 -8.88 4.16
N HIS A 138 -4.35 -9.90 4.97
CA HIS A 138 -5.71 -10.20 5.42
C HIS A 138 -6.32 -9.02 6.21
N LEU A 139 -5.58 -8.45 7.16
CA LEU A 139 -6.04 -7.26 7.91
C LEU A 139 -6.25 -6.05 6.98
N PHE A 140 -5.35 -5.85 6.03
CA PHE A 140 -5.45 -4.76 5.07
C PHE A 140 -6.66 -4.93 4.13
N TYR A 141 -6.96 -6.17 3.73
CA TYR A 141 -8.13 -6.49 2.93
C TYR A 141 -9.43 -6.05 3.62
N GLU A 142 -9.57 -6.35 4.93
CA GLU A 142 -10.75 -5.95 5.71
C GLU A 142 -10.89 -4.42 5.73
N PHE A 143 -9.81 -3.70 6.00
CA PHE A 143 -9.78 -2.24 5.95
C PHE A 143 -10.22 -1.68 4.58
N VAL A 144 -9.71 -2.24 3.48
CA VAL A 144 -10.07 -1.78 2.12
C VAL A 144 -11.53 -2.11 1.81
N MET A 145 -12.03 -3.27 2.22
CA MET A 145 -13.43 -3.65 2.03
C MET A 145 -14.38 -2.73 2.79
N GLU A 146 -14.12 -2.46 4.07
CA GLU A 146 -14.89 -1.49 4.86
C GLU A 146 -14.86 -0.09 4.24
N THR A 147 -13.69 0.32 3.74
CA THR A 147 -13.54 1.58 3.00
C THR A 147 -14.42 1.60 1.76
N LEU A 148 -14.35 0.57 0.92
CA LEU A 148 -15.16 0.45 -0.30
C LEU A 148 -16.66 0.51 0.00
N VAL A 149 -17.13 -0.19 1.03
CA VAL A 149 -18.52 -0.14 1.48
C VAL A 149 -18.89 1.28 1.90
N THR A 150 -18.07 1.92 2.72
CA THR A 150 -18.28 3.30 3.18
C THR A 150 -18.37 4.29 2.02
N LEU A 151 -17.46 4.18 1.05
CA LEU A 151 -17.44 5.01 -0.15
C LEU A 151 -18.70 4.77 -0.99
N LYS A 152 -19.00 3.53 -1.33
CA LYS A 152 -20.12 3.16 -2.19
C LYS A 152 -21.49 3.44 -1.57
N CYS A 153 -21.59 3.49 -0.24
CA CYS A 153 -22.82 3.88 0.46
C CYS A 153 -22.96 5.40 0.64
N SER A 154 -21.89 6.18 0.45
CA SER A 154 -21.93 7.63 0.61
C SER A 154 -22.74 8.31 -0.51
N PRO A 155 -23.81 9.08 -0.19
CA PRO A 155 -24.57 9.84 -1.19
C PRO A 155 -23.69 10.80 -2.00
N ARG A 156 -22.67 11.34 -1.33
CA ARG A 156 -21.70 12.28 -1.88
C ARG A 156 -20.72 11.65 -2.85
N PHE A 157 -20.34 10.40 -2.61
CA PHE A 157 -19.57 9.64 -3.59
C PHE A 157 -20.44 9.24 -4.77
N ARG A 158 -21.69 8.82 -4.52
CA ARG A 158 -22.67 8.48 -5.55
C ARG A 158 -23.04 9.64 -6.46
N SER A 159 -22.97 10.88 -5.97
CA SER A 159 -23.23 12.08 -6.77
C SER A 159 -22.09 12.43 -7.76
N LEU A 160 -20.94 11.76 -7.65
CA LEU A 160 -19.85 11.94 -8.61
C LEU A 160 -20.22 11.35 -9.98
N ASN A 161 -19.54 11.82 -11.03
CA ASN A 161 -19.60 11.16 -12.33
C ASN A 161 -19.26 9.66 -12.20
N SER A 162 -20.06 8.77 -12.77
CA SER A 162 -19.91 7.31 -12.64
C SER A 162 -18.58 6.79 -13.19
N ARG A 163 -18.03 7.42 -14.24
CA ARG A 163 -16.69 7.12 -14.76
C ARG A 163 -15.61 7.50 -13.76
N LEU A 164 -15.73 8.66 -13.12
CA LEU A 164 -14.79 9.08 -12.07
C LEU A 164 -14.85 8.12 -10.87
N GLN A 165 -16.05 7.73 -10.42
CA GLN A 165 -16.23 6.76 -9.34
C GLN A 165 -15.44 5.47 -9.62
N ARG A 166 -15.65 4.88 -10.82
CA ARG A 166 -14.96 3.66 -11.24
C ARG A 166 -13.44 3.82 -11.27
N ILE A 167 -12.94 4.93 -11.83
CA ILE A 167 -11.50 5.19 -11.95
C ILE A 167 -10.84 5.25 -10.57
N VAL A 168 -11.46 5.92 -9.60
CA VAL A 168 -10.85 6.13 -8.28
C VAL A 168 -11.02 4.95 -7.34
N THR A 169 -12.04 4.10 -7.53
CA THR A 169 -12.20 2.86 -6.74
C THR A 169 -11.45 1.68 -7.32
N ALA A 170 -11.13 1.67 -8.61
CA ALA A 170 -10.48 0.54 -9.27
C ALA A 170 -9.21 0.03 -8.54
N PRO A 171 -8.29 0.90 -8.05
CA PRO A 171 -7.13 0.42 -7.29
C PRO A 171 -7.51 -0.32 -6.00
N LEU A 172 -8.50 0.19 -5.26
CA LEU A 172 -9.01 -0.44 -4.03
C LEU A 172 -9.67 -1.79 -4.35
N GLU A 173 -10.47 -1.84 -5.42
CA GLU A 173 -11.15 -3.07 -5.88
C GLU A 173 -10.14 -4.13 -6.33
N LEU A 174 -9.05 -3.72 -6.99
CA LEU A 174 -7.97 -4.63 -7.39
C LEU A 174 -7.24 -5.21 -6.17
N SER A 175 -6.99 -4.41 -5.12
CA SER A 175 -6.31 -4.91 -3.91
C SER A 175 -7.09 -5.94 -3.11
N VAL A 176 -8.40 -6.08 -3.38
CA VAL A 176 -9.29 -7.06 -2.74
C VAL A 176 -9.81 -8.11 -3.73
N SER A 177 -9.29 -8.13 -4.97
CA SER A 177 -9.69 -9.12 -5.96
C SER A 177 -8.94 -10.44 -5.75
N PRO A 178 -9.59 -11.62 -5.88
CA PRO A 178 -8.92 -12.92 -5.86
C PRO A 178 -7.84 -13.07 -6.95
N SER A 179 -7.94 -12.29 -8.04
CA SER A 179 -6.92 -12.25 -9.10
C SER A 179 -5.69 -11.40 -8.75
N GLY A 180 -5.75 -10.61 -7.66
CA GLY A 180 -4.67 -9.77 -7.16
C GLY A 180 -3.72 -10.47 -6.18
N ASP A 181 -3.89 -11.78 -5.98
CA ASP A 181 -3.36 -12.52 -4.83
C ASP A 181 -1.83 -12.68 -4.77
N ASN A 182 -1.09 -12.28 -5.80
CA ASN A 182 0.33 -12.65 -5.85
C ASN A 182 1.26 -11.68 -5.12
N ASP A 183 1.17 -10.36 -5.21
CA ASP A 183 2.27 -9.51 -4.73
C ASP A 183 1.82 -8.12 -4.24
N LEU A 184 0.98 -8.05 -3.20
CA LEU A 184 0.82 -6.78 -2.47
C LEU A 184 2.14 -6.46 -1.74
N SER A 185 2.92 -5.55 -2.32
CA SER A 185 4.15 -5.02 -1.73
C SER A 185 3.86 -3.92 -0.72
N TYR A 186 4.86 -3.53 0.08
CA TYR A 186 4.74 -2.41 1.03
C TYR A 186 4.42 -1.11 0.31
N CYS A 187 5.13 -0.83 -0.79
CA CYS A 187 4.88 0.37 -1.58
C CYS A 187 3.44 0.42 -2.09
N ASN A 188 2.93 -0.69 -2.61
CA ASN A 188 1.54 -0.77 -3.09
C ASN A 188 0.54 -0.64 -1.94
N ARG A 189 0.75 -1.33 -0.80
CA ARG A 189 -0.10 -1.21 0.39
C ARG A 189 -0.20 0.24 0.85
N ASP A 190 0.94 0.91 1.03
CA ASP A 190 1.00 2.29 1.52
C ASP A 190 0.30 3.25 0.57
N TYR A 191 0.47 3.07 -0.74
CA TYR A 191 -0.24 3.87 -1.73
C TYR A 191 -1.77 3.68 -1.64
N ILE A 192 -2.22 2.42 -1.59
CA ILE A 192 -3.64 2.07 -1.49
C ILE A 192 -4.24 2.62 -0.19
N GLU A 193 -3.51 2.56 0.92
CA GLU A 193 -3.92 3.15 2.19
C GLU A 193 -4.07 4.67 2.09
N LYS A 194 -3.10 5.36 1.48
CA LYS A 194 -3.19 6.81 1.24
C LYS A 194 -4.39 7.16 0.37
N LEU A 195 -4.63 6.43 -0.72
CA LEU A 195 -5.79 6.61 -1.57
C LEU A 195 -7.11 6.40 -0.80
N ALA A 196 -7.22 5.30 -0.05
CA ALA A 196 -8.37 5.00 0.80
C ALA A 196 -8.65 6.16 1.77
N ASN A 197 -7.62 6.65 2.46
CA ASN A 197 -7.72 7.76 3.41
C ASN A 197 -8.14 9.07 2.73
N GLN A 198 -7.63 9.38 1.53
CA GLN A 198 -8.07 10.57 0.78
C GLN A 198 -9.53 10.48 0.36
N LEU A 199 -9.99 9.31 -0.10
CA LEU A 199 -11.38 9.08 -0.49
C LEU A 199 -12.31 9.11 0.74
N LEU A 200 -11.91 8.50 1.85
CA LEU A 200 -12.65 8.57 3.12
C LEU A 200 -12.76 10.01 3.62
N ALA A 201 -11.67 10.77 3.57
CA ALA A 201 -11.68 12.18 3.95
C ALA A 201 -12.61 13.01 3.05
N PHE A 202 -12.67 12.70 1.75
CA PHE A 202 -13.60 13.33 0.82
C PHE A 202 -15.06 13.04 1.17
N VAL A 203 -15.42 11.80 1.54
CA VAL A 203 -16.83 11.48 1.87
C VAL A 203 -17.26 11.95 3.26
N LYS A 204 -16.34 12.02 4.22
CA LYS A 204 -16.63 12.44 5.62
C LYS A 204 -16.72 13.96 5.78
N LYS A 205 -15.96 14.76 5.01
CA LYS A 205 -15.98 16.22 5.12
C LYS A 205 -17.18 16.81 4.37
N GLY A 206 -18.16 17.32 5.12
CA GLY A 206 -19.46 17.78 4.62
C GLY A 206 -19.44 18.89 3.56
N ASN A 207 -18.34 19.64 3.40
CA ASN A 207 -18.25 20.79 2.49
C ASN A 207 -17.20 20.63 1.36
N ASP A 208 -16.73 19.42 1.08
CA ASP A 208 -15.85 19.21 -0.08
C ASP A 208 -16.69 19.31 -1.39
N ASN A 209 -16.08 19.54 -2.55
CA ASN A 209 -16.72 19.43 -3.87
C ASN A 209 -15.84 18.57 -4.79
N VAL A 210 -16.25 18.30 -6.03
CA VAL A 210 -15.46 17.44 -6.94
C VAL A 210 -14.03 17.98 -7.17
N TRP A 211 -13.86 19.31 -7.16
CA TRP A 211 -12.53 19.93 -7.24
C TRP A 211 -11.63 19.56 -6.07
N ARG A 212 -12.17 19.44 -4.86
CA ARG A 212 -11.39 18.96 -3.71
C ARG A 212 -10.99 17.50 -3.85
N LEU A 213 -11.82 16.64 -4.47
CA LEU A 213 -11.41 15.28 -4.82
C LEU A 213 -10.23 15.31 -5.80
N HIS A 214 -10.30 16.12 -6.87
CA HIS A 214 -9.20 16.26 -7.81
C HIS A 214 -7.90 16.74 -7.14
N ASN A 215 -7.99 17.70 -6.21
CA ASN A 215 -6.84 18.17 -5.44
C ASN A 215 -6.23 17.06 -4.59
N ARG A 216 -7.05 16.23 -3.94
CA ARG A 216 -6.58 15.09 -3.14
C ARG A 216 -5.88 14.04 -4.00
N LEU A 217 -6.45 13.70 -5.16
CA LEU A 217 -5.86 12.75 -6.10
C LEU A 217 -4.53 13.27 -6.67
N GLN A 218 -4.42 14.58 -6.91
CA GLN A 218 -3.17 15.20 -7.33
C GLN A 218 -2.12 15.24 -6.22
N TYR A 219 -2.56 15.46 -4.98
CA TYR A 219 -1.67 15.46 -3.82
C TYR A 219 -0.94 14.12 -3.66
N ILE A 220 -1.63 13.00 -3.90
CA ILE A 220 -1.04 11.64 -3.85
C ILE A 220 -0.58 11.12 -5.22
N ASP A 221 -0.27 12.01 -6.16
CA ASP A 221 0.17 11.69 -7.53
C ASP A 221 -0.56 10.48 -8.16
N PHE A 222 -1.89 10.56 -8.24
CA PHE A 222 -2.73 9.52 -8.85
C PHE A 222 -2.56 9.48 -10.37
N ASN A 223 -1.37 9.06 -10.82
CA ASN A 223 -0.91 9.05 -12.21
C ASN A 223 -1.50 7.89 -13.04
N SER A 224 -2.73 7.46 -12.73
CA SER A 224 -3.47 6.50 -13.53
C SER A 224 -3.76 7.06 -14.93
N VAL A 225 -3.45 6.28 -15.96
CA VAL A 225 -3.72 6.63 -17.37
C VAL A 225 -5.20 6.96 -17.59
N GLU A 226 -6.10 6.22 -16.95
CA GLU A 226 -7.54 6.45 -17.07
C GLU A 226 -7.96 7.77 -16.44
N TYR A 227 -7.35 8.13 -15.30
CA TYR A 227 -7.58 9.40 -14.63
C TYR A 227 -7.05 10.58 -15.44
N VAL A 228 -5.84 10.47 -16.01
CA VAL A 228 -5.27 11.49 -16.91
C VAL A 228 -6.20 11.71 -18.11
N ARG A 229 -6.68 10.63 -18.73
CA ARG A 229 -7.65 10.70 -19.85
C ARG A 229 -8.97 11.34 -19.43
N TYR A 230 -9.47 11.00 -18.24
CA TYR A 230 -10.68 11.61 -17.70
C TYR A 230 -10.48 13.13 -17.51
N LEU A 231 -9.41 13.54 -16.83
CA LEU A 231 -9.18 14.94 -16.50
C LEU A 231 -8.92 15.80 -17.75
N THR A 232 -8.14 15.29 -18.70
CA THR A 232 -7.92 15.99 -19.99
C THR A 232 -9.20 16.08 -20.82
N SER A 233 -10.08 15.08 -20.78
CA SER A 233 -11.40 15.18 -21.44
C SER A 233 -12.28 16.27 -20.83
N GLN A 234 -12.31 16.38 -19.50
CA GLN A 234 -13.03 17.46 -18.81
C GLN A 234 -12.45 18.84 -19.15
N PHE A 235 -11.13 18.98 -19.21
CA PHE A 235 -10.50 20.23 -19.64
C PHE A 235 -10.86 20.59 -21.09
N ARG A 236 -10.91 19.62 -22.00
CA ARG A 236 -11.34 19.87 -23.38
C ARG A 236 -12.79 20.33 -23.49
N GLU A 237 -13.68 19.74 -22.70
CA GLU A 237 -15.08 20.16 -22.61
C GLU A 237 -15.18 21.60 -22.09
N GLU A 238 -14.46 21.94 -21.01
CA GLU A 238 -14.40 23.30 -20.47
C GLU A 238 -13.87 24.32 -21.50
N ILE A 239 -12.82 23.97 -22.26
CA ILE A 239 -12.25 24.83 -23.31
C ILE A 239 -13.20 24.98 -24.50
N ALA A 240 -13.91 23.92 -24.89
CA ALA A 240 -14.83 23.94 -26.04
C ALA A 240 -15.99 24.92 -25.83
N CYS A 241 -16.41 25.14 -24.57
CA CYS A 241 -17.42 26.13 -24.21
C CYS A 241 -16.94 27.59 -24.32
N ILE A 242 -15.63 27.83 -24.40
CA ILE A 242 -15.06 29.17 -24.57
C ILE A 242 -14.99 29.48 -26.06
N THR A 243 -15.60 30.57 -26.51
CA THR A 243 -15.67 30.91 -27.95
C THR A 243 -14.43 31.67 -28.44
N GLY A 244 -13.85 32.55 -27.61
CA GLY A 244 -12.71 33.37 -27.98
C GLY A 244 -11.36 32.66 -27.77
N ASN A 245 -10.49 32.67 -28.79
CA ASN A 245 -9.14 32.10 -28.68
C ASN A 245 -8.28 32.80 -27.60
N LYS A 246 -8.51 34.10 -27.36
CA LYS A 246 -7.80 34.85 -26.30
C LYS A 246 -8.20 34.35 -24.91
N GLU A 247 -9.50 34.13 -24.70
CA GLU A 247 -10.03 33.61 -23.45
C GLU A 247 -9.58 32.17 -23.20
N ARG A 248 -9.57 31.32 -24.26
CA ARG A 248 -9.01 29.95 -24.19
C ARG A 248 -7.55 29.98 -23.76
N TYR A 249 -6.73 30.86 -24.36
CA TYR A 249 -5.33 30.99 -24.02
C TYR A 249 -5.13 31.39 -22.55
N VAL A 250 -5.88 32.37 -22.06
CA VAL A 250 -5.83 32.78 -20.64
C VAL A 250 -6.23 31.63 -19.72
N TRP A 251 -7.35 30.94 -20.01
CA TRP A 251 -7.81 29.79 -19.24
C TRP A 251 -6.73 28.70 -19.14
N LEU A 252 -6.07 28.38 -20.26
CA LEU A 252 -5.01 27.37 -20.33
C LEU A 252 -3.79 27.75 -19.46
N ILE A 253 -3.37 29.02 -19.53
CA ILE A 253 -2.26 29.54 -18.72
C ILE A 253 -2.61 29.50 -17.23
N GLU A 254 -3.82 29.91 -16.85
CA GLU A 254 -4.28 29.85 -15.47
C GLU A 254 -4.37 28.42 -14.95
N ARG A 255 -4.88 27.49 -15.76
CA ARG A 255 -4.97 26.07 -15.42
C ARG A 255 -3.59 25.48 -15.19
N ARG A 256 -2.64 25.77 -16.09
CA ARG A 256 -1.24 25.35 -15.97
C ARG A 256 -0.58 25.91 -14.72
N LYS A 257 -0.81 27.19 -14.40
CA LYS A 257 -0.36 27.78 -13.13
C LYS A 257 -0.94 27.05 -11.92
N LYS A 258 -2.24 26.77 -11.89
CA LYS A 258 -2.89 26.05 -10.77
C LYS A 258 -2.25 24.68 -10.55
N ILE A 259 -2.00 23.92 -11.62
CA ILE A 259 -1.33 22.60 -11.54
C ILE A 259 0.12 22.73 -11.09
N ALA A 260 0.86 23.74 -11.58
CA ALA A 260 2.23 23.99 -11.17
C ALA A 260 2.36 24.30 -9.66
N HIS A 261 1.39 24.98 -9.07
CA HIS A 261 1.39 25.33 -7.64
C HIS A 261 0.75 24.26 -6.73
N GLN A 262 0.16 23.19 -7.29
CA GLN A 262 -0.34 22.10 -6.45
C GLN A 262 0.83 21.36 -5.80
N LEU A 263 0.69 21.21 -4.48
CA LEU A 263 1.55 20.41 -3.64
C LEU A 263 1.32 18.93 -3.96
N VAL A 264 2.41 18.20 -4.11
CA VAL A 264 2.43 16.75 -4.30
C VAL A 264 3.24 16.17 -3.16
N GLU A 265 2.71 15.13 -2.52
CA GLU A 265 3.37 14.42 -1.45
C GLU A 265 4.52 13.59 -2.03
N ASN A 266 5.73 13.75 -1.48
CA ASN A 266 6.92 13.05 -1.95
C ASN A 266 6.77 11.54 -1.78
N GLY A 267 7.22 10.78 -2.79
CA GLY A 267 7.25 9.31 -2.72
C GLY A 267 5.89 8.62 -2.78
N THR A 268 4.85 9.29 -3.31
CA THR A 268 3.50 8.74 -3.37
C THR A 268 2.96 8.69 -4.79
N SER A 269 3.44 7.79 -5.64
CA SER A 269 2.92 7.64 -7.00
C SER A 269 2.16 6.33 -7.17
N PHE A 270 0.99 6.37 -7.81
CA PHE A 270 0.19 5.15 -8.03
C PHE A 270 0.97 4.11 -8.85
N ARG A 271 1.71 4.59 -9.85
CA ARG A 271 2.64 3.80 -10.63
C ARG A 271 4.04 4.37 -10.48
N VAL A 272 4.81 3.74 -9.60
CA VAL A 272 6.23 4.07 -9.38
C VAL A 272 7.00 3.89 -10.69
N GLY A 273 7.89 4.84 -11.00
CA GLY A 273 8.68 4.85 -12.25
C GLY A 273 7.94 5.38 -13.48
N GLN A 274 6.64 5.65 -13.41
CA GLN A 274 5.91 6.36 -14.47
C GLN A 274 5.98 7.87 -14.28
N THR A 275 5.74 8.60 -15.36
CA THR A 275 5.69 10.06 -15.34
C THR A 275 4.65 10.55 -14.32
N PRO A 276 5.01 11.48 -13.42
CA PRO A 276 4.06 12.03 -12.46
C PRO A 276 2.87 12.70 -13.16
N LEU A 277 1.69 12.64 -12.54
CA LEU A 277 0.46 13.25 -13.02
C LEU A 277 0.66 14.73 -13.36
N LYS A 278 1.36 15.46 -12.49
CA LYS A 278 1.67 16.88 -12.68
C LYS A 278 2.45 17.13 -13.97
N ALA A 279 3.42 16.27 -14.28
CA ALA A 279 4.23 16.37 -15.49
C ALA A 279 3.40 16.00 -16.75
N LEU A 280 2.58 14.94 -16.68
CA LEU A 280 1.67 14.56 -17.76
C LEU A 280 0.68 15.68 -18.11
N LEU A 281 0.13 16.35 -17.09
CA LEU A 281 -0.79 17.47 -17.30
C LEU A 281 -0.09 18.73 -17.80
N ASP A 282 1.12 19.04 -17.32
CA ASP A 282 1.92 20.17 -17.80
C ASP A 282 2.30 20.00 -19.28
N GLU A 283 2.70 18.79 -19.69
CA GLU A 283 2.99 18.47 -21.09
C GLU A 283 1.77 18.66 -21.98
N TRP A 284 0.62 18.08 -21.58
CA TRP A 284 -0.62 18.26 -22.33
C TRP A 284 -0.99 19.75 -22.46
N LEU A 285 -0.92 20.52 -21.36
CA LEU A 285 -1.22 21.96 -21.38
C LEU A 285 -0.25 22.75 -22.25
N LYS A 286 1.04 22.41 -22.28
CA LYS A 286 2.02 23.08 -23.17
C LYS A 286 1.61 22.95 -24.64
N TRP A 287 1.16 21.77 -25.06
CA TRP A 287 0.68 21.54 -26.42
C TRP A 287 -0.57 22.33 -26.75
N GLU A 288 -1.57 22.33 -25.86
CA GLU A 288 -2.81 23.09 -26.05
C GLU A 288 -2.56 24.62 -26.08
N ILE A 289 -1.65 25.11 -25.22
CA ILE A 289 -1.21 26.51 -25.20
C ILE A 289 -0.52 26.88 -26.51
N TYR A 290 0.41 26.04 -26.98
CA TYR A 290 1.12 26.25 -28.24
C TYR A 290 0.15 26.33 -29.42
N HIS A 291 -0.78 25.37 -29.51
CA HIS A 291 -1.79 25.34 -30.57
C HIS A 291 -2.69 26.57 -30.54
N THR A 292 -3.22 26.92 -29.36
CA THR A 292 -4.11 28.09 -29.19
C THR A 292 -3.39 29.40 -29.51
N LYS A 293 -2.11 29.52 -29.13
CA LYS A 293 -1.29 30.69 -29.49
C LYS A 293 -1.13 30.84 -31.00
N ARG A 294 -0.86 29.75 -31.71
CA ARG A 294 -0.76 29.79 -33.18
C ARG A 294 -2.06 30.23 -33.83
N MET A 295 -3.20 29.79 -33.32
CA MET A 295 -4.51 30.24 -33.82
C MET A 295 -4.73 31.74 -33.60
N LEU A 296 -4.33 32.26 -32.43
CA LEU A 296 -4.36 33.70 -32.14
C LEU A 296 -3.47 34.51 -33.09
N ASP A 297 -2.24 34.06 -33.32
CA ASP A 297 -1.31 34.75 -34.21
C ASP A 297 -1.87 34.81 -35.65
N LEU A 298 -2.50 33.73 -36.12
CA LEU A 298 -3.17 33.69 -37.43
C LEU A 298 -4.37 34.64 -37.52
N GLU A 299 -5.19 34.72 -36.47
CA GLU A 299 -6.30 35.67 -36.42
C GLU A 299 -5.83 37.13 -36.49
N MET A 300 -4.70 37.43 -35.84
CA MET A 300 -4.11 38.78 -35.86
C MET A 300 -3.50 39.14 -37.21
N ILE A 301 -2.96 38.18 -37.97
CA ILE A 301 -2.44 38.40 -39.33
C ILE A 301 -3.60 38.60 -40.33
N SER A 302 -4.78 38.05 -40.06
CA SER A 302 -5.96 38.15 -40.94
C SER A 302 -6.79 39.42 -40.80
N LYS A 303 -6.44 40.31 -39.85
CA LYS A 303 -7.10 41.60 -39.57
C LYS A 303 -6.24 42.76 -40.04
#